data_AF-A0A432MHY7-F1
#
_entry.id   AF-A0A432MHY7-F1
#
_cell.length_a   1.000
_cell.length_b   1.000
_cell.length_c   1.000
_cell.angle_alpha   90.00
_cell.angle_beta   90.00
_cell.angle_gamma   90.00
#
_symmetry.space_group_name_H-M   'P 1'
#
loop_
_entity.id
_entity.type
_entity.pdbx_description
1 polymer ?
#
loop_
_entity_poly.entity_id
_entity_poly.type
_entity_poly.pdbx_seq_one_letter_code
_entity_poly.pdbx_strand_id
1 'polypeptide(L)'
;MGEKLTRTQQKNLERLGGVNPAEQPIPRRQFLTQVGGGIAAVGASAGVGLAIADPWGMKGVEPPPPVRLKDYSVTLAPSRPSLVVVRATPPDRSAFDTPDAEYAAREDQALRMVKAALEEMGGVETFIEKGDVVVIKPNVAFDKNPDLAATTQPDTVSAIVKLCLGAGARKVIVCDNPINNPESCFFKTRVGEAAQRSGATLMLPKASSFEQLYIGGETIRDTWSMFYAPFKEATKVIGVSPVKDHNLCKATVCLKNWYGLLGNPRNQFHQDIHGIISDFAKMMKPTLVVADGRKLLMRNGPTGGSLNDVKQADAIVVGTDHVAVDSWCVSKLLEKRRHEILYLDKAINRGLAQDWRPQWTREIRLA
;
A
#
# COMPACT_ATOMS: atom_id res chain seq x y z
N MET A 1 -39.88 52.67 -11.76
CA MET A 1 -40.61 51.72 -12.64
C MET A 1 -41.21 50.65 -11.73
N GLY A 2 -42.50 50.74 -11.41
CA GLY A 2 -43.16 49.70 -10.61
C GLY A 2 -43.38 48.44 -11.44
N GLU A 3 -42.96 47.30 -10.92
CA GLU A 3 -43.27 45.99 -11.54
C GLU A 3 -44.79 45.85 -11.69
N LYS A 4 -45.24 45.61 -12.91
CA LYS A 4 -46.66 45.34 -13.18
C LYS A 4 -47.00 43.95 -12.64
N LEU A 5 -47.97 43.88 -11.73
CA LEU A 5 -48.54 42.63 -11.24
C LEU A 5 -48.98 41.73 -12.40
N THR A 6 -48.75 40.42 -12.27
CA THR A 6 -49.21 39.43 -13.24
C THR A 6 -50.74 39.36 -13.25
N ARG A 7 -51.34 38.89 -14.37
CA ARG A 7 -52.80 38.73 -14.50
C ARG A 7 -53.41 37.85 -13.39
N THR A 8 -52.68 36.85 -12.92
CA THR A 8 -53.11 35.97 -11.82
C THR A 8 -53.11 36.72 -10.49
N GLN A 9 -52.09 37.56 -10.24
CA GLN A 9 -52.04 38.40 -9.04
C GLN A 9 -53.14 39.46 -9.05
N GLN A 10 -53.45 40.06 -10.20
CA GLN A 10 -54.57 41.00 -10.34
C GLN A 10 -55.93 40.35 -10.05
N LYS A 11 -56.20 39.18 -10.63
CA LYS A 11 -57.44 38.42 -10.34
C LYS A 11 -57.56 38.02 -8.87
N ASN A 12 -56.46 37.63 -8.23
CA ASN A 12 -56.47 37.27 -6.82
C ASN A 12 -56.67 38.50 -5.92
N LEU A 13 -56.10 39.65 -6.29
CA LEU A 13 -56.29 40.90 -5.59
C LEU A 13 -57.74 41.39 -5.69
N GLU A 14 -58.35 41.31 -6.87
CA GLU A 14 -59.78 41.60 -7.09
C GLU A 14 -60.68 40.68 -6.27
N ARG A 15 -60.37 39.37 -6.23
CA ARG A 15 -61.13 38.39 -5.42
C ARG A 15 -61.04 38.66 -3.92
N LEU A 16 -59.98 39.29 -3.46
CA LEU A 16 -59.75 39.68 -2.06
C LEU A 16 -60.20 41.12 -1.76
N GLY A 17 -60.97 41.76 -2.65
CA GLY A 17 -61.52 43.10 -2.43
C GLY A 17 -60.49 44.22 -2.57
N GLY A 18 -59.41 43.99 -3.32
CA GLY A 18 -58.34 44.97 -3.57
C GLY A 18 -57.29 45.07 -2.47
N VAL A 19 -57.37 44.23 -1.42
CA VAL A 19 -56.45 44.28 -0.28
C VAL A 19 -55.39 43.20 -0.40
N ASN A 20 -54.11 43.59 -0.32
CA ASN A 20 -53.00 42.65 -0.26
C ASN A 20 -52.91 42.09 1.17
N PRO A 21 -53.20 40.79 1.42
CA PRO A 21 -53.14 40.23 2.77
C PRO A 21 -51.73 40.23 3.37
N ALA A 22 -50.67 40.40 2.56
CA ALA A 22 -49.30 40.56 3.04
C ALA A 22 -49.00 41.97 3.60
N GLU A 23 -49.83 42.96 3.31
CA GLU A 23 -49.69 44.34 3.80
C GLU A 23 -50.51 44.61 5.08
N GLN A 24 -51.36 43.66 5.49
CA GLN A 24 -52.07 43.78 6.76
C GLN A 24 -51.15 43.40 7.92
N PRO A 25 -50.93 44.30 8.91
CA PRO A 25 -50.15 43.96 10.08
C PRO A 25 -50.85 42.84 10.86
N ILE A 26 -50.14 41.74 11.08
CA ILE A 26 -50.65 40.62 11.88
C ILE A 26 -50.94 41.15 13.30
N PRO A 27 -52.16 41.00 13.83
CA PRO A 27 -52.49 41.42 15.17
C PRO A 27 -51.54 40.78 16.20
N ARG A 28 -51.02 41.55 17.16
CA ARG A 28 -50.06 41.06 18.19
C ARG A 28 -50.52 39.76 18.86
N ARG A 29 -51.84 39.64 19.12
CA ARG A 29 -52.43 38.43 19.70
C ARG A 29 -52.29 37.20 18.81
N GLN A 30 -52.48 37.36 17.49
CA GLN A 30 -52.34 36.28 16.50
C GLN A 30 -50.88 35.90 16.29
N PHE A 31 -49.97 36.88 16.27
CA PHE A 31 -48.53 36.62 16.23
C PHE A 31 -48.08 35.83 17.46
N LEU A 32 -48.47 36.25 18.66
CA LEU A 32 -48.13 35.56 19.90
C LEU A 32 -48.69 34.14 19.98
N THR A 33 -49.91 33.90 19.51
CA THR A 33 -50.48 32.54 19.48
C THR A 33 -49.79 31.64 18.45
N GLN A 34 -49.44 32.16 17.27
CA GLN A 34 -48.72 31.40 16.24
C GLN A 34 -47.29 31.07 16.69
N VAL A 35 -46.55 32.03 17.24
CA VAL A 35 -45.21 31.82 17.78
C VAL A 35 -45.26 30.87 18.98
N GLY A 36 -46.19 31.08 19.92
CA GLY A 36 -46.36 30.20 21.07
C GLY A 36 -46.73 28.77 20.69
N GLY A 37 -47.64 28.59 19.72
CA GLY A 37 -48.00 27.28 19.19
C GLY A 37 -46.83 26.58 18.49
N GLY A 38 -46.04 27.31 17.70
CA GLY A 38 -44.84 26.78 17.05
C GLY A 38 -43.78 26.33 18.05
N ILE A 39 -43.50 27.13 19.09
CA ILE A 39 -42.57 26.76 20.16
C ILE A 39 -43.06 25.52 20.92
N ALA A 40 -44.35 25.44 21.23
CA ALA A 40 -44.93 24.29 21.92
C ALA A 40 -44.82 23.00 21.09
N ALA A 41 -45.07 23.07 19.78
CA ALA A 41 -44.94 21.91 18.89
C ALA A 41 -43.50 21.39 18.79
N VAL A 42 -42.52 22.31 18.67
CA VAL A 42 -41.09 21.96 18.66
C VAL A 42 -40.67 21.35 20.01
N GLY A 43 -41.09 21.98 21.12
CA GLY A 43 -40.79 21.49 22.46
C GLY A 43 -41.39 20.10 22.74
N ALA A 44 -42.63 19.87 22.34
CA ALA A 44 -43.29 18.57 22.49
C ALA A 44 -42.59 17.48 21.66
N SER A 45 -42.18 17.79 20.43
CA SER A 45 -41.48 16.84 19.55
C SER A 45 -40.11 16.46 20.12
N ALA A 46 -39.36 17.44 20.64
CA ALA A 46 -38.08 17.19 21.31
C ALA A 46 -38.26 16.40 22.62
N GLY A 47 -39.29 16.73 23.41
CA GLY A 47 -39.62 16.03 24.64
C GLY A 47 -40.00 14.57 24.41
N VAL A 48 -40.84 14.28 23.40
CA VAL A 48 -41.18 12.92 23.00
C VAL A 48 -39.92 12.18 22.51
N GLY A 49 -39.08 12.83 21.70
CA GLY A 49 -37.81 12.26 21.23
C GLY A 49 -36.88 11.85 22.37
N LEU A 50 -36.80 12.64 23.44
CA LEU A 50 -36.02 12.31 24.64
C LEU A 50 -36.68 11.23 25.49
N ALA A 51 -38.02 11.19 25.55
CA ALA A 51 -38.76 10.20 26.32
C ALA A 51 -38.75 8.80 25.67
N ILE A 52 -38.65 8.72 24.34
CA ILE A 52 -38.54 7.46 23.59
C ILE A 52 -37.09 7.10 23.25
N ALA A 53 -36.13 8.01 23.45
CA ALA A 53 -34.72 7.67 23.35
C ALA A 53 -34.45 6.59 24.41
N ASP A 54 -33.93 5.45 23.98
CA ASP A 54 -33.65 4.32 24.87
C ASP A 54 -32.32 4.55 25.60
N PRO A 55 -32.30 4.96 26.89
CA PRO A 55 -31.05 5.16 27.62
C PRO A 55 -30.37 3.83 27.98
N TRP A 56 -31.07 2.70 27.79
CA TRP A 56 -30.60 1.34 28.04
C TRP A 56 -30.28 0.59 26.75
N GLY A 57 -30.46 1.23 25.60
CA GLY A 57 -30.10 0.67 24.30
C GLY A 57 -28.66 0.22 24.38
N MET A 58 -28.40 -1.04 24.04
CA MET A 58 -27.06 -1.61 24.14
C MET A 58 -26.08 -0.63 23.52
N LYS A 59 -25.24 0.01 24.35
CA LYS A 59 -24.11 0.79 23.85
C LYS A 59 -23.39 -0.16 22.93
N GLY A 60 -23.41 0.12 21.63
CA GLY A 60 -22.73 -0.71 20.65
C GLY A 60 -21.33 -0.96 21.20
N VAL A 61 -20.91 -2.22 21.24
CA VAL A 61 -19.59 -2.59 21.76
C VAL A 61 -18.58 -1.66 21.09
N GLU A 62 -17.90 -0.84 21.90
CA GLU A 62 -16.92 0.09 21.36
C GLU A 62 -15.90 -0.73 20.56
N PRO A 63 -15.62 -0.35 19.31
CA PRO A 63 -14.67 -1.10 18.51
C PRO A 63 -13.33 -1.15 19.26
N PRO A 64 -12.61 -2.28 19.20
CA PRO A 64 -11.31 -2.39 19.86
C PRO A 64 -10.39 -1.26 19.38
N PRO A 65 -9.46 -0.80 20.23
CA PRO A 65 -8.52 0.24 19.84
C PRO A 65 -7.73 -0.19 18.61
N PRO A 66 -7.39 0.76 17.72
CA PRO A 66 -6.69 0.42 16.49
C PRO A 66 -5.31 -0.16 16.78
N VAL A 67 -4.91 -1.11 15.95
CA VAL A 67 -3.60 -1.74 16.06
C VAL A 67 -2.50 -0.83 15.52
N ARG A 68 -1.27 -1.13 15.94
CA ARG A 68 -0.05 -0.53 15.41
C ARG A 68 0.87 -1.65 14.95
N LEU A 69 1.67 -1.37 13.91
CA LEU A 69 2.75 -2.27 13.52
C LEU A 69 3.91 -2.12 14.50
N LYS A 70 4.61 -3.22 14.75
CA LYS A 70 5.91 -3.19 15.43
C LYS A 70 6.92 -2.50 14.51
N ASP A 71 7.97 -1.98 15.11
CA ASP A 71 9.17 -1.61 14.36
C ASP A 71 9.96 -2.89 14.05
N TYR A 72 10.17 -3.19 12.78
CA TYR A 72 10.92 -4.37 12.33
C TYR A 72 12.31 -4.00 11.81
N SER A 73 12.71 -2.72 11.91
CA SER A 73 13.98 -2.23 11.38
C SER A 73 15.18 -2.89 12.05
N VAL A 74 16.24 -3.05 11.27
CA VAL A 74 17.53 -3.57 11.73
C VAL A 74 18.57 -2.45 11.61
N THR A 75 19.32 -2.23 12.69
CA THR A 75 20.44 -1.30 12.70
C THR A 75 21.72 -2.04 12.33
N LEU A 76 22.36 -1.63 11.25
CA LEU A 76 23.64 -2.19 10.81
C LEU A 76 24.82 -1.46 11.46
N ALA A 77 25.96 -2.14 11.55
CA ALA A 77 27.21 -1.49 11.95
C ALA A 77 27.56 -0.37 10.96
N PRO A 78 28.09 0.78 11.41
CA PRO A 78 28.40 1.92 10.53
C PRO A 78 29.37 1.61 9.38
N SER A 79 30.18 0.56 9.51
CA SER A 79 31.11 0.10 8.48
C SER A 79 30.47 -0.75 7.38
N ARG A 80 29.20 -1.12 7.52
CA ARG A 80 28.46 -1.97 6.57
C ARG A 80 27.59 -1.10 5.65
N PRO A 81 27.49 -1.45 4.35
CA PRO A 81 26.56 -0.76 3.46
C PRO A 81 25.11 -1.04 3.90
N SER A 82 24.26 -0.01 3.87
CA SER A 82 22.81 -0.16 4.10
C SER A 82 22.01 -0.41 2.83
N LEU A 83 22.67 -0.29 1.67
CA LEU A 83 22.14 -0.60 0.35
C LEU A 83 23.19 -1.38 -0.45
N VAL A 84 22.82 -2.54 -0.98
CA VAL A 84 23.69 -3.37 -1.81
C VAL A 84 23.00 -3.66 -3.14
N VAL A 85 23.74 -3.47 -4.22
CA VAL A 85 23.32 -3.77 -5.59
C VAL A 85 24.14 -4.95 -6.06
N VAL A 86 23.46 -6.01 -6.49
CA VAL A 86 24.11 -7.20 -7.04
C VAL A 86 23.69 -7.35 -8.48
N ARG A 87 24.68 -7.47 -9.37
CA ARG A 87 24.47 -7.79 -10.78
C ARG A 87 24.94 -9.19 -11.10
N ALA A 88 24.25 -9.91 -11.97
CA ALA A 88 24.66 -11.22 -12.43
C ALA A 88 24.17 -11.46 -13.86
N THR A 89 24.98 -12.07 -14.71
CA THR A 89 24.52 -12.43 -16.07
C THR A 89 23.33 -13.40 -15.97
N PRO A 90 22.24 -13.17 -16.72
CA PRO A 90 21.08 -14.05 -16.70
C PRO A 90 21.42 -15.42 -17.30
N PRO A 91 20.82 -16.51 -16.80
CA PRO A 91 20.99 -17.81 -17.41
C PRO A 91 20.45 -17.80 -18.85
N ASP A 92 21.20 -18.37 -19.79
CA ASP A 92 20.80 -18.46 -21.19
C ASP A 92 19.63 -19.45 -21.33
N ARG A 93 18.45 -18.92 -21.67
CA ARG A 93 17.22 -19.71 -21.85
C ARG A 93 17.39 -20.82 -22.89
N SER A 94 18.21 -20.61 -23.91
CA SER A 94 18.43 -21.61 -24.97
C SER A 94 19.28 -22.80 -24.51
N ALA A 95 19.94 -22.69 -23.35
CA ALA A 95 20.78 -23.74 -22.78
C ALA A 95 20.00 -24.78 -21.96
N PHE A 96 18.67 -24.66 -21.83
CA PHE A 96 17.86 -25.57 -21.02
C PHE A 96 16.88 -26.38 -21.88
N ASP A 97 16.93 -27.71 -21.75
CA ASP A 97 16.05 -28.64 -22.47
C ASP A 97 14.61 -28.63 -21.94
N THR A 98 14.40 -28.14 -20.71
CA THR A 98 13.08 -28.11 -20.06
C THR A 98 12.82 -26.79 -19.33
N PRO A 99 11.56 -26.34 -19.24
CA PRO A 99 11.20 -25.17 -18.45
C PRO A 99 11.61 -25.29 -16.97
N ASP A 100 11.52 -26.49 -16.39
CA ASP A 100 11.86 -26.72 -14.98
C ASP A 100 13.36 -26.53 -14.71
N ALA A 101 14.22 -26.93 -15.65
CA ALA A 101 15.65 -26.66 -15.57
C ALA A 101 15.96 -25.15 -15.66
N GLU A 102 15.28 -24.41 -16.56
CA GLU A 102 15.39 -22.94 -16.62
C GLU A 102 14.94 -22.31 -15.29
N TYR A 103 13.79 -22.74 -14.74
CA TYR A 103 13.30 -22.22 -13.47
C TYR A 103 14.26 -22.49 -12.31
N ALA A 104 14.83 -23.69 -12.23
CA ALA A 104 15.82 -24.04 -11.21
C ALA A 104 17.08 -23.16 -11.32
N ALA A 105 17.58 -22.93 -12.53
CA ALA A 105 18.74 -22.06 -12.75
C ALA A 105 18.47 -20.60 -12.36
N ARG A 106 17.26 -20.11 -12.64
CA ARG A 106 16.81 -18.77 -12.23
C ARG A 106 16.65 -18.65 -10.72
N GLU A 107 16.14 -19.68 -10.05
CA GLU A 107 16.07 -19.75 -8.58
C GLU A 107 17.46 -19.75 -7.95
N ASP A 108 18.40 -20.53 -8.49
CA ASP A 108 19.79 -20.53 -8.03
C ASP A 108 20.44 -19.14 -8.19
N GLN A 109 20.25 -18.51 -9.36
CA GLN A 109 20.75 -17.15 -9.60
C GLN A 109 20.18 -16.16 -8.57
N ALA A 110 18.85 -16.15 -8.36
CA ALA A 110 18.22 -15.26 -7.39
C ALA A 110 18.74 -15.52 -5.96
N LEU A 111 18.92 -16.79 -5.58
CA LEU A 111 19.47 -17.17 -4.28
C LEU A 111 20.90 -16.65 -4.11
N ARG A 112 21.78 -16.86 -5.09
CA ARG A 112 23.16 -16.35 -5.05
C ARG A 112 23.20 -14.83 -4.97
N MET A 113 22.38 -14.14 -5.74
CA MET A 113 22.32 -12.67 -5.75
C MET A 113 21.85 -12.10 -4.41
N VAL A 114 20.74 -12.60 -3.86
CA VAL A 114 20.22 -12.14 -2.56
C VAL A 114 21.20 -12.49 -1.45
N LYS A 115 21.76 -13.71 -1.45
CA LYS A 115 22.74 -14.13 -0.44
C LYS A 115 23.98 -13.25 -0.45
N ALA A 116 24.56 -12.99 -1.63
CA ALA A 116 25.73 -12.12 -1.76
C ALA A 116 25.44 -10.69 -1.28
N ALA A 117 24.23 -10.17 -1.54
CA ALA A 117 23.83 -8.86 -1.01
C ALA A 117 23.84 -8.85 0.52
N LEU A 118 23.24 -9.87 1.15
CA LEU A 118 23.19 -9.99 2.60
C LEU A 118 24.57 -10.20 3.21
N GLU A 119 25.46 -10.95 2.57
CA GLU A 119 26.86 -11.16 3.01
C GLU A 119 27.63 -9.82 3.12
N GLU A 120 27.51 -8.92 2.13
CA GLU A 120 28.09 -7.57 2.20
C GLU A 120 27.51 -6.76 3.38
N MET A 121 26.22 -6.95 3.69
CA MET A 121 25.52 -6.26 4.78
C MET A 121 25.76 -6.86 6.18
N GLY A 122 26.44 -8.01 6.29
CA GLY A 122 26.72 -8.66 7.58
C GLY A 122 26.23 -10.10 7.72
N GLY A 123 25.77 -10.73 6.64
CA GLY A 123 25.23 -12.09 6.64
C GLY A 123 23.73 -12.12 6.88
N VAL A 124 23.11 -13.29 6.61
CA VAL A 124 21.66 -13.50 6.76
C VAL A 124 21.26 -13.41 8.23
N GLU A 125 22.14 -13.87 9.11
CA GLU A 125 22.02 -13.88 10.58
C GLU A 125 21.93 -12.48 11.20
N THR A 126 22.35 -11.43 10.47
CA THR A 126 22.13 -10.03 10.89
C THR A 126 20.64 -9.67 10.84
N PHE A 127 19.87 -10.32 9.96
CA PHE A 127 18.47 -9.99 9.72
C PHE A 127 17.52 -11.02 10.30
N ILE A 128 17.88 -12.30 10.25
CA ILE A 128 17.03 -13.43 10.64
C ILE A 128 17.70 -14.23 11.75
N GLU A 129 16.97 -14.45 12.83
CA GLU A 129 17.39 -15.22 13.99
C GLU A 129 16.60 -16.53 14.12
N LYS A 130 17.20 -17.50 14.82
CA LYS A 130 16.54 -18.77 15.09
C LYS A 130 15.22 -18.53 15.84
N GLY A 131 14.13 -19.08 15.31
CA GLY A 131 12.81 -18.95 15.89
C GLY A 131 11.99 -17.79 15.34
N ASP A 132 12.52 -16.97 14.42
CA ASP A 132 11.75 -15.86 13.84
C ASP A 132 10.51 -16.30 13.06
N VAL A 133 9.48 -15.45 13.06
CA VAL A 133 8.37 -15.50 12.11
C VAL A 133 8.53 -14.37 11.12
N VAL A 134 8.86 -14.73 9.89
CA VAL A 134 9.18 -13.78 8.83
C VAL A 134 7.96 -13.60 7.93
N VAL A 135 7.48 -12.37 7.80
CA VAL A 135 6.48 -12.03 6.78
C VAL A 135 7.19 -11.50 5.55
N ILE A 136 7.00 -12.17 4.41
CA ILE A 136 7.46 -11.75 3.10
C ILE A 136 6.26 -11.20 2.33
N LYS A 137 6.37 -9.94 1.92
CA LYS A 137 5.34 -9.26 1.15
C LYS A 137 5.81 -9.02 -0.30
N PRO A 138 5.46 -9.89 -1.25
CA PRO A 138 5.70 -9.67 -2.68
C PRO A 138 4.74 -8.60 -3.25
N ASN A 139 4.87 -8.31 -4.54
CA ASN A 139 3.88 -7.62 -5.34
C ASN A 139 3.14 -8.65 -6.22
N VAL A 140 1.91 -8.99 -5.87
CA VAL A 140 1.04 -9.87 -6.67
C VAL A 140 -0.29 -9.19 -6.96
N ALA A 141 -0.26 -7.88 -7.21
CA ALA A 141 -1.47 -7.06 -7.41
C ALA A 141 -2.36 -7.54 -8.57
N PHE A 142 -1.76 -8.16 -9.59
CA PHE A 142 -2.42 -8.55 -10.83
C PHE A 142 -2.09 -10.00 -11.19
N ASP A 143 -2.99 -10.65 -11.91
CA ASP A 143 -2.88 -12.02 -12.39
C ASP A 143 -2.08 -12.08 -13.72
N LYS A 144 -0.89 -11.47 -13.72
CA LYS A 144 -0.02 -11.32 -14.88
C LYS A 144 1.10 -12.35 -14.90
N ASN A 145 1.51 -12.71 -16.12
CA ASN A 145 2.70 -13.53 -16.34
C ASN A 145 3.94 -12.82 -15.77
N PRO A 146 4.80 -13.51 -14.99
CA PRO A 146 6.04 -12.94 -14.44
C PRO A 146 6.96 -12.29 -15.47
N ASP A 147 6.95 -12.74 -16.73
CA ASP A 147 7.79 -12.18 -17.78
C ASP A 147 7.45 -10.73 -18.15
N LEU A 148 6.25 -10.24 -17.78
CA LEU A 148 5.86 -8.83 -17.96
C LEU A 148 6.49 -7.88 -16.92
N ALA A 149 7.21 -8.39 -15.92
CA ALA A 149 7.80 -7.61 -14.82
C ALA A 149 6.79 -6.70 -14.08
N ALA A 150 5.49 -7.00 -14.19
CA ALA A 150 4.44 -6.25 -13.53
C ALA A 150 4.26 -6.67 -12.06
N THR A 151 4.70 -7.88 -11.71
CA THR A 151 4.63 -8.50 -10.39
C THR A 151 6.01 -9.01 -9.98
N THR A 152 6.19 -9.33 -8.69
CA THR A 152 7.44 -9.88 -8.18
C THR A 152 7.77 -11.20 -8.86
N GLN A 153 9.06 -11.41 -9.18
CA GLN A 153 9.48 -12.67 -9.78
C GLN A 153 9.41 -13.82 -8.75
N PRO A 154 8.84 -14.99 -9.10
CA PRO A 154 8.62 -16.09 -8.17
C PRO A 154 9.92 -16.72 -7.63
N ASP A 155 10.97 -16.74 -8.45
CA ASP A 155 12.32 -17.21 -8.11
C ASP A 155 12.98 -16.36 -7.00
N THR A 156 12.77 -15.04 -6.97
CA THR A 156 13.25 -14.19 -5.86
C THR A 156 12.50 -14.48 -4.57
N VAL A 157 11.19 -14.77 -4.64
CA VAL A 157 10.42 -15.18 -3.44
C VAL A 157 10.95 -16.51 -2.91
N SER A 158 11.16 -17.50 -3.78
CA SER A 158 11.76 -18.80 -3.45
C SER A 158 13.12 -18.63 -2.74
N ALA A 159 14.01 -17.81 -3.31
CA ALA A 159 15.32 -17.49 -2.73
C ALA A 159 15.23 -16.93 -1.30
N ILE A 160 14.38 -15.92 -1.09
CA ILE A 160 14.26 -15.28 0.23
C ILE A 160 13.65 -16.24 1.26
N VAL A 161 12.64 -17.04 0.88
CA VAL A 161 12.05 -18.06 1.76
C VAL A 161 13.12 -19.07 2.20
N LYS A 162 13.90 -19.61 1.25
CA LYS A 162 14.98 -20.58 1.54
C LYS A 162 16.04 -19.98 2.45
N LEU A 163 16.45 -18.73 2.24
CA LEU A 163 17.42 -18.04 3.09
C LEU A 163 16.89 -17.83 4.52
N CYS A 164 15.63 -17.42 4.67
CA CYS A 164 15.02 -17.24 5.99
C CYS A 164 14.91 -18.55 6.77
N LEU A 165 14.41 -19.61 6.13
CA LEU A 165 14.30 -20.93 6.77
C LEU A 165 15.69 -21.52 7.07
N GLY A 166 16.64 -21.37 6.15
CA GLY A 166 18.03 -21.81 6.33
C GLY A 166 18.75 -21.10 7.49
N ALA A 167 18.39 -19.85 7.79
CA ALA A 167 18.87 -19.12 8.95
C ALA A 167 18.16 -19.51 10.27
N GLY A 168 17.16 -20.40 10.21
CA GLY A 168 16.48 -20.93 11.38
C GLY A 168 15.16 -20.24 11.74
N ALA A 169 14.58 -19.44 10.84
CA ALA A 169 13.22 -18.94 11.02
C ALA A 169 12.25 -20.14 11.24
N ARG A 170 11.40 -20.07 12.27
CA ARG A 170 10.44 -21.15 12.54
C ARG A 170 9.30 -21.18 11.55
N LYS A 171 8.98 -20.03 10.94
CA LYS A 171 7.88 -19.87 10.00
C LYS A 171 8.14 -18.70 9.06
N VAL A 172 7.86 -18.91 7.78
CA VAL A 172 7.84 -17.85 6.77
C VAL A 172 6.43 -17.76 6.20
N ILE A 173 5.86 -16.56 6.21
CA ILE A 173 4.52 -16.27 5.71
C ILE A 173 4.66 -15.40 4.46
N VAL A 174 4.15 -15.86 3.33
CA VAL A 174 4.06 -15.06 2.10
C VAL A 174 2.63 -14.55 1.97
N CYS A 175 2.46 -13.22 1.87
CA CYS A 175 1.14 -12.61 1.81
C CYS A 175 1.12 -11.29 1.03
N ASP A 176 -0.01 -11.01 0.38
CA ASP A 176 -0.34 -9.72 -0.24
C ASP A 176 -1.87 -9.58 -0.32
N ASN A 177 -2.37 -8.39 -0.58
CA ASN A 177 -3.79 -8.11 -0.88
C ASN A 177 -3.95 -7.63 -2.32
N PRO A 178 -4.12 -8.55 -3.29
CA PRO A 178 -4.21 -8.23 -4.71
C PRO A 178 -5.38 -7.31 -5.10
N ILE A 179 -5.31 -6.72 -6.30
CA ILE A 179 -6.42 -5.95 -6.91
C ILE A 179 -7.39 -6.92 -7.57
N ASN A 180 -6.85 -7.87 -8.34
CA ASN A 180 -7.63 -8.95 -8.93
C ASN A 180 -7.89 -10.04 -7.87
N ASN A 181 -8.62 -11.11 -8.24
CA ASN A 181 -8.89 -12.23 -7.36
C ASN A 181 -7.58 -12.82 -6.76
N PRO A 182 -7.43 -12.94 -5.43
CA PRO A 182 -6.18 -13.35 -4.80
C PRO A 182 -5.66 -14.71 -5.24
N GLU A 183 -6.53 -15.72 -5.32
CA GLU A 183 -6.18 -17.08 -5.75
C GLU A 183 -5.59 -17.06 -7.16
N SER A 184 -6.27 -16.37 -8.08
CA SER A 184 -5.84 -16.21 -9.47
C SER A 184 -4.50 -15.48 -9.58
N CYS A 185 -4.28 -14.44 -8.77
CA CYS A 185 -3.03 -13.70 -8.73
C CYS A 185 -1.86 -14.58 -8.30
N PHE A 186 -1.97 -15.26 -7.15
CA PHE A 186 -0.90 -16.13 -6.66
C PHE A 186 -0.62 -17.31 -7.59
N PHE A 187 -1.65 -17.82 -8.28
CA PHE A 187 -1.52 -18.88 -9.28
C PHE A 187 -0.81 -18.38 -10.55
N LYS A 188 -1.35 -17.36 -11.24
CA LYS A 188 -0.83 -16.91 -12.56
C LYS A 188 0.54 -16.24 -12.47
N THR A 189 0.85 -15.60 -11.34
CA THR A 189 2.20 -15.05 -11.07
C THR A 189 3.20 -16.12 -10.66
N ARG A 190 2.76 -17.36 -10.40
CA ARG A 190 3.56 -18.47 -9.86
C ARG A 190 4.21 -18.20 -8.50
N VAL A 191 3.93 -17.07 -7.87
CA VAL A 191 4.46 -16.71 -6.54
C VAL A 191 3.92 -17.65 -5.48
N GLY A 192 2.65 -18.07 -5.59
CA GLY A 192 2.05 -19.01 -4.64
C GLY A 192 2.76 -20.36 -4.63
N GLU A 193 2.95 -20.94 -5.82
CA GLU A 193 3.69 -22.19 -6.01
C GLU A 193 5.14 -22.09 -5.51
N ALA A 194 5.86 -21.03 -5.89
CA ALA A 194 7.25 -20.84 -5.48
C ALA A 194 7.41 -20.67 -3.95
N ALA A 195 6.48 -19.96 -3.31
CA ALA A 195 6.44 -19.83 -1.86
C ALA A 195 6.22 -21.20 -1.18
N GLN A 196 5.19 -21.94 -1.61
CA GLN A 196 4.85 -23.23 -1.01
C GLN A 196 5.93 -24.29 -1.22
N ARG A 197 6.48 -24.40 -2.44
CA ARG A 197 7.59 -25.31 -2.76
C ARG A 197 8.83 -25.02 -1.89
N SER A 198 9.04 -23.76 -1.54
CA SER A 198 10.17 -23.34 -0.69
C SER A 198 9.90 -23.50 0.81
N GLY A 199 8.72 -23.98 1.21
CA GLY A 199 8.37 -24.21 2.62
C GLY A 199 7.67 -23.04 3.32
N ALA A 200 7.27 -21.99 2.60
CA ALA A 200 6.50 -20.90 3.17
C ALA A 200 5.00 -21.23 3.29
N THR A 201 4.35 -20.64 4.28
CA THR A 201 2.89 -20.59 4.39
C THR A 201 2.37 -19.45 3.51
N LEU A 202 1.55 -19.76 2.50
CA LEU A 202 0.83 -18.75 1.73
C LEU A 202 -0.42 -18.31 2.49
N MET A 203 -0.54 -17.01 2.79
CA MET A 203 -1.71 -16.44 3.46
C MET A 203 -2.47 -15.49 2.52
N LEU A 204 -3.68 -15.91 2.13
CA LEU A 204 -4.60 -15.10 1.33
C LEU A 204 -5.45 -14.18 2.21
N PRO A 205 -5.82 -12.98 1.72
CA PRO A 205 -6.68 -12.06 2.45
C PRO A 205 -8.09 -12.63 2.56
N LYS A 206 -8.68 -12.54 3.75
CA LYS A 206 -10.09 -12.83 4.04
C LYS A 206 -10.65 -11.68 4.87
N ALA A 207 -11.97 -11.48 4.89
CA ALA A 207 -12.57 -10.36 5.62
C ALA A 207 -12.14 -10.28 7.10
N SER A 208 -12.05 -11.43 7.78
CA SER A 208 -11.60 -11.55 9.17
C SER A 208 -10.09 -11.33 9.38
N SER A 209 -9.31 -11.21 8.30
CA SER A 209 -7.87 -10.99 8.36
C SER A 209 -7.49 -9.51 8.41
N PHE A 210 -8.46 -8.60 8.33
CA PHE A 210 -8.25 -7.16 8.32
C PHE A 210 -8.53 -6.54 9.69
N GLU A 211 -7.72 -5.55 10.06
CA GLU A 211 -7.89 -4.76 11.28
C GLU A 211 -7.68 -3.27 10.99
N GLN A 212 -8.23 -2.41 11.84
CA GLN A 212 -7.99 -0.97 11.75
C GLN A 212 -6.59 -0.65 12.27
N LEU A 213 -5.68 -0.31 11.36
CA LEU A 213 -4.32 0.11 11.66
C LEU A 213 -4.27 1.63 11.80
N TYR A 214 -3.73 2.13 12.92
CA TYR A 214 -3.37 3.54 13.05
C TYR A 214 -2.08 3.86 12.29
N ILE A 215 -2.12 4.88 11.42
CA ILE A 215 -0.96 5.36 10.64
C ILE A 215 -0.52 6.75 11.08
N GLY A 216 -1.46 7.68 11.29
CA GLY A 216 -1.13 9.07 11.64
C GLY A 216 -0.31 9.79 10.56
N GLY A 217 -0.62 9.51 9.29
CA GLY A 217 0.05 10.05 8.11
C GLY A 217 -0.54 11.37 7.60
N GLU A 218 -0.06 11.80 6.44
CA GLU A 218 -0.54 12.97 5.70
C GLU A 218 -1.92 12.70 5.08
N THR A 219 -2.08 11.54 4.42
CA THR A 219 -3.30 11.11 3.74
C THR A 219 -4.18 10.27 4.66
N ILE A 220 -3.61 9.24 5.31
CA ILE A 220 -4.32 8.46 6.34
C ILE A 220 -4.00 9.07 7.71
N ARG A 221 -4.78 10.08 8.11
CA ARG A 221 -4.55 10.86 9.34
C ARG A 221 -4.80 10.10 10.64
N ASP A 222 -5.64 9.06 10.59
CA ASP A 222 -5.96 8.24 11.75
C ASP A 222 -5.79 6.76 11.40
N THR A 223 -6.89 6.04 11.16
CA THR A 223 -6.90 4.59 10.94
C THR A 223 -7.30 4.19 9.53
N TRP A 224 -6.84 3.01 9.10
CA TRP A 224 -7.30 2.36 7.87
C TRP A 224 -7.32 0.85 8.01
N SER A 225 -8.23 0.19 7.29
CA SER A 225 -8.29 -1.27 7.21
C SER A 225 -7.03 -1.83 6.54
N MET A 226 -6.28 -2.68 7.23
CA MET A 226 -5.06 -3.31 6.74
C MET A 226 -5.17 -4.82 6.86
N PHE A 227 -4.65 -5.58 5.90
CA PHE A 227 -4.45 -7.02 5.99
C PHE A 227 -3.40 -7.33 7.08
N TYR A 228 -3.85 -7.36 8.34
CA TYR A 228 -2.99 -7.37 9.53
C TYR A 228 -2.72 -8.78 10.07
N ALA A 229 -3.55 -9.78 9.75
CA ALA A 229 -3.39 -11.14 10.26
C ALA A 229 -1.96 -11.75 10.12
N PRO A 230 -1.23 -11.58 9.00
CA PRO A 230 0.15 -12.06 8.88
C PRO A 230 1.11 -11.44 9.91
N PHE A 231 0.81 -10.22 10.39
CA PHE A 231 1.70 -9.42 11.22
C PHE A 231 1.51 -9.64 12.72
N LYS A 232 0.47 -10.37 13.15
CA LYS A 232 0.19 -10.62 14.59
C LYS A 232 1.36 -11.28 15.31
N GLU A 233 1.94 -12.31 14.68
CA GLU A 233 3.07 -13.07 15.22
C GLU A 233 4.41 -12.70 14.58
N ALA A 234 4.42 -11.77 13.61
CA ALA A 234 5.63 -11.40 12.89
C ALA A 234 6.68 -10.83 13.85
N THR A 235 7.92 -11.28 13.65
CA THR A 235 9.13 -10.73 14.29
C THR A 235 10.01 -10.03 13.27
N LYS A 236 9.95 -10.44 11.99
CA LYS A 236 10.67 -9.82 10.87
C LYS A 236 9.73 -9.59 9.69
N VAL A 237 9.99 -8.54 8.91
CA VAL A 237 9.20 -8.21 7.71
C VAL A 237 10.14 -7.88 6.55
N ILE A 238 9.95 -8.58 5.43
CA ILE A 238 10.70 -8.37 4.19
C ILE A 238 9.75 -7.95 3.07
N GLY A 239 10.00 -6.77 2.49
CA GLY A 239 9.27 -6.32 1.30
C GLY A 239 9.98 -6.75 0.03
N VAL A 240 9.27 -7.33 -0.94
CA VAL A 240 9.86 -7.75 -2.22
C VAL A 240 9.07 -7.15 -3.37
N SER A 241 9.69 -6.31 -4.18
CA SER A 241 9.00 -5.58 -5.25
C SER A 241 9.69 -5.72 -6.60
N PRO A 242 8.94 -5.75 -7.72
CA PRO A 242 9.52 -5.46 -9.02
C PRO A 242 9.94 -3.99 -9.08
N VAL A 243 10.81 -3.66 -10.04
CA VAL A 243 11.14 -2.28 -10.40
C VAL A 243 10.39 -1.91 -11.68
N LYS A 244 9.41 -1.00 -11.59
CA LYS A 244 8.57 -0.67 -12.75
C LYS A 244 8.12 0.78 -12.83
N ASP A 245 7.82 1.20 -14.06
CA ASP A 245 7.10 2.42 -14.38
C ASP A 245 5.68 2.42 -13.79
N HIS A 246 5.11 3.61 -13.64
CA HIS A 246 3.71 3.79 -13.24
C HIS A 246 3.16 5.10 -13.78
N ASN A 247 2.00 5.07 -14.43
CA ASN A 247 1.37 6.25 -15.02
C ASN A 247 1.09 7.41 -14.04
N LEU A 248 0.51 7.14 -12.86
CA LEU A 248 0.17 8.16 -11.86
C LEU A 248 1.38 8.70 -11.08
N CYS A 249 2.22 7.80 -10.56
CA CYS A 249 3.28 8.17 -9.59
C CYS A 249 4.70 7.98 -10.14
N LYS A 250 4.83 7.80 -11.45
CA LYS A 250 6.06 7.64 -12.24
C LYS A 250 6.86 6.36 -11.97
N ALA A 251 6.80 5.77 -10.79
CA ALA A 251 7.50 4.53 -10.45
C ALA A 251 6.80 3.71 -9.36
N THR A 252 6.92 2.39 -9.45
CA THR A 252 6.61 1.44 -8.36
C THR A 252 7.87 0.64 -8.04
N VAL A 253 8.31 0.74 -6.79
CA VAL A 253 9.39 -0.06 -6.21
C VAL A 253 8.95 -0.52 -4.81
N CYS A 254 9.78 -0.44 -3.78
CA CYS A 254 9.55 -1.02 -2.46
C CYS A 254 8.52 -0.22 -1.66
N LEU A 255 8.58 1.12 -1.66
CA LEU A 255 7.71 1.93 -0.82
C LEU A 255 6.24 1.81 -1.23
N LYS A 256 5.97 1.93 -2.54
CA LYS A 256 4.60 1.75 -3.07
C LYS A 256 4.11 0.31 -2.93
N ASN A 257 4.99 -0.68 -2.76
CA ASN A 257 4.58 -2.07 -2.65
C ASN A 257 3.60 -2.27 -1.50
N TRP A 258 3.81 -1.60 -0.35
CA TRP A 258 2.98 -1.68 0.85
C TRP A 258 1.49 -1.32 0.62
N TYR A 259 1.17 -0.61 -0.48
CA TYR A 259 -0.20 -0.35 -0.92
C TYR A 259 -1.04 -1.63 -1.03
N GLY A 260 -0.42 -2.74 -1.42
CA GLY A 260 -1.05 -4.05 -1.46
C GLY A 260 -1.37 -4.64 -0.08
N LEU A 261 -1.25 -3.91 1.02
CA LEU A 261 -1.76 -4.35 2.33
C LEU A 261 -3.05 -3.62 2.73
N LEU A 262 -3.42 -2.56 2.01
CA LEU A 262 -4.62 -1.80 2.32
C LEU A 262 -5.87 -2.60 1.95
N GLY A 263 -6.81 -2.68 2.90
CA GLY A 263 -8.19 -3.11 2.69
C GLY A 263 -9.06 -1.95 2.22
N ASN A 264 -10.38 -2.17 2.27
CA ASN A 264 -11.41 -1.21 1.85
C ASN A 264 -11.23 -0.75 0.38
N PRO A 265 -12.08 0.18 -0.12
CA PRO A 265 -11.88 0.82 -1.43
C PRO A 265 -10.62 1.71 -1.45
N ARG A 266 -9.45 1.07 -1.49
CA ARG A 266 -8.14 1.74 -1.48
C ARG A 266 -7.89 2.60 -2.73
N ASN A 267 -8.64 2.42 -3.81
CA ASN A 267 -8.54 3.21 -5.04
C ASN A 267 -8.84 4.71 -4.82
N GLN A 268 -9.54 5.09 -3.75
CA GLN A 268 -9.80 6.50 -3.43
C GLN A 268 -8.52 7.32 -3.22
N PHE A 269 -7.44 6.69 -2.76
CA PHE A 269 -6.17 7.35 -2.56
C PHE A 269 -5.43 7.70 -3.86
N HIS A 270 -5.94 7.30 -5.03
CA HIS A 270 -5.36 7.73 -6.30
C HIS A 270 -5.42 9.25 -6.52
N GLN A 271 -6.35 9.96 -5.85
CA GLN A 271 -6.44 11.42 -5.88
C GLN A 271 -5.26 12.10 -5.14
N ASP A 272 -4.67 11.42 -4.17
CA ASP A 272 -3.48 11.84 -3.44
C ASP A 272 -2.45 10.69 -3.41
N ILE A 273 -2.10 10.20 -4.61
CA ILE A 273 -1.25 9.01 -4.75
C ILE A 273 0.14 9.21 -4.13
N HIS A 274 0.65 10.44 -4.13
CA HIS A 274 1.96 10.74 -3.58
C HIS A 274 1.94 10.83 -2.05
N GLY A 275 0.90 11.44 -1.46
CA GLY A 275 0.70 11.48 -0.02
C GLY A 275 0.58 10.07 0.55
N ILE A 276 -0.29 9.22 -0.02
CA ILE A 276 -0.51 7.85 0.49
C ILE A 276 0.76 6.99 0.39
N ILE A 277 1.53 7.12 -0.70
CA ILE A 277 2.79 6.35 -0.81
C ILE A 277 3.79 6.82 0.24
N SER A 278 3.88 8.12 0.49
CA SER A 278 4.77 8.65 1.53
C SER A 278 4.33 8.25 2.95
N ASP A 279 3.04 8.02 3.19
CA ASP A 279 2.54 7.46 4.46
C ASP A 279 3.03 6.04 4.72
N PHE A 280 3.35 5.25 3.69
CA PHE A 280 3.93 3.93 3.90
C PHE A 280 5.32 3.96 4.53
N ALA A 281 6.05 5.08 4.40
CA ALA A 281 7.34 5.24 5.05
C ALA A 281 7.20 5.45 6.57
N LYS A 282 6.03 5.93 7.00
CA LYS A 282 5.63 5.99 8.39
C LYS A 282 5.00 4.68 8.87
N MET A 283 4.18 4.06 8.02
CA MET A 283 3.43 2.84 8.34
C MET A 283 4.35 1.63 8.58
N MET A 284 5.35 1.43 7.73
CA MET A 284 6.16 0.21 7.72
C MET A 284 7.64 0.53 7.87
N LYS A 285 8.25 0.01 8.93
CA LYS A 285 9.70 -0.05 9.14
C LYS A 285 10.17 -1.49 8.99
N PRO A 286 10.45 -1.96 7.76
CA PRO A 286 10.74 -3.37 7.50
C PRO A 286 12.16 -3.74 7.96
N THR A 287 12.41 -5.04 8.12
CA THR A 287 13.73 -5.62 8.39
C THR A 287 14.68 -5.37 7.24
N LEU A 288 14.21 -5.63 6.01
CA LEU A 288 14.88 -5.26 4.77
C LEU A 288 13.86 -5.23 3.62
N VAL A 289 14.24 -4.61 2.51
CA VAL A 289 13.51 -4.69 1.25
C VAL A 289 14.40 -5.16 0.12
N VAL A 290 13.81 -5.87 -0.82
CA VAL A 290 14.45 -6.39 -2.02
C VAL A 290 13.69 -5.86 -3.24
N ALA A 291 14.34 -5.00 -4.01
CA ALA A 291 13.88 -4.60 -5.32
C ALA A 291 14.50 -5.54 -6.37
N ASP A 292 13.67 -6.38 -6.96
CA ASP A 292 14.06 -7.26 -8.06
C ASP A 292 14.00 -6.48 -9.37
N GLY A 293 15.18 -6.02 -9.80
CA GLY A 293 15.40 -5.32 -11.05
C GLY A 293 16.00 -6.21 -12.14
N ARG A 294 15.92 -7.54 -12.03
CA ARG A 294 16.44 -8.42 -13.09
C ARG A 294 15.68 -8.20 -14.39
N LYS A 295 14.37 -8.01 -14.28
CA LYS A 295 13.50 -7.51 -15.34
C LYS A 295 12.84 -6.21 -14.86
N LEU A 296 12.82 -5.21 -15.73
CA LEU A 296 12.23 -3.89 -15.48
C LEU A 296 11.04 -3.70 -16.40
N LEU A 297 9.89 -3.28 -15.88
CA LEU A 297 8.82 -2.77 -16.74
C LEU A 297 9.02 -1.27 -16.94
N MET A 298 9.52 -0.87 -18.11
CA MET A 298 9.96 0.50 -18.39
C MET A 298 8.82 1.45 -18.83
N ARG A 299 7.71 0.90 -19.33
CA ARG A 299 6.58 1.68 -19.85
C ARG A 299 5.25 0.99 -19.56
N ASN A 300 4.16 1.74 -19.69
CA ASN A 300 2.79 1.24 -19.59
C ASN A 300 2.49 0.54 -18.26
N GLY A 301 3.14 0.98 -17.17
CA GLY A 301 2.80 0.54 -15.83
C GLY A 301 1.42 1.07 -15.38
N PRO A 302 0.72 0.38 -14.46
CA PRO A 302 1.29 -0.58 -13.51
C PRO A 302 1.22 -2.06 -13.92
N THR A 303 0.50 -2.38 -15.00
CA THR A 303 0.27 -3.77 -15.45
C THR A 303 1.16 -4.19 -16.61
N GLY A 304 1.71 -3.23 -17.36
CA GLY A 304 2.31 -3.50 -18.66
C GLY A 304 1.25 -3.96 -19.66
N GLY A 305 1.66 -4.86 -20.55
CA GLY A 305 0.80 -5.44 -21.58
C GLY A 305 1.58 -6.03 -22.75
N SER A 306 2.84 -5.63 -22.90
CA SER A 306 3.75 -6.12 -23.93
C SER A 306 5.12 -6.44 -23.34
N LEU A 307 5.77 -7.50 -23.82
CA LEU A 307 7.17 -7.79 -23.51
C LEU A 307 8.11 -6.71 -24.07
N ASN A 308 7.70 -5.94 -25.07
CA ASN A 308 8.47 -4.82 -25.60
C ASN A 308 8.64 -3.65 -24.61
N ASP A 309 7.82 -3.62 -23.55
CA ASP A 309 7.95 -2.65 -22.47
C ASP A 309 8.87 -3.14 -21.36
N VAL A 310 9.36 -4.39 -21.45
CA VAL A 310 10.24 -5.00 -20.47
C VAL A 310 11.69 -4.88 -20.92
N LYS A 311 12.55 -4.37 -20.04
CA LYS A 311 14.01 -4.30 -20.22
C LYS A 311 14.68 -5.26 -19.26
N GLN A 312 15.66 -5.99 -19.74
CA GLN A 312 16.53 -6.78 -18.90
C GLN A 312 17.64 -5.90 -18.30
N ALA A 313 17.82 -5.94 -16.99
CA ALA A 313 18.83 -5.14 -16.29
C ALA A 313 19.64 -5.93 -15.25
N ASP A 314 19.20 -7.15 -14.94
CA ASP A 314 19.96 -8.17 -14.23
C ASP A 314 20.54 -7.71 -12.88
N ALA A 315 19.77 -6.91 -12.15
CA ALA A 315 20.15 -6.37 -10.85
C ALA A 315 19.15 -6.77 -9.76
N ILE A 316 19.65 -7.11 -8.58
CA ILE A 316 18.87 -7.13 -7.34
C ILE A 316 19.41 -6.03 -6.43
N VAL A 317 18.52 -5.22 -5.88
CA VAL A 317 18.87 -4.15 -4.93
C VAL A 317 18.27 -4.49 -3.58
N VAL A 318 19.12 -4.62 -2.57
CA VAL A 318 18.72 -4.95 -1.19
C VAL A 318 19.07 -3.77 -0.30
N GLY A 319 18.20 -3.42 0.65
CA GLY A 319 18.51 -2.40 1.63
C GLY A 319 17.59 -2.39 2.83
N THR A 320 17.98 -1.65 3.87
CA THR A 320 17.19 -1.47 5.11
C THR A 320 16.27 -0.25 5.07
N ASP A 321 16.47 0.66 4.12
CA ASP A 321 15.60 1.82 3.89
C ASP A 321 14.95 1.75 2.51
N HIS A 322 13.62 1.61 2.48
CA HIS A 322 12.84 1.51 1.25
C HIS A 322 12.84 2.79 0.39
N VAL A 323 13.08 3.97 0.96
CA VAL A 323 13.18 5.24 0.21
C VAL A 323 14.55 5.31 -0.45
N ALA A 324 15.61 4.90 0.24
CA ALA A 324 16.94 4.82 -0.37
C ALA A 324 16.95 3.81 -1.53
N VAL A 325 16.36 2.62 -1.35
CA VAL A 325 16.26 1.60 -2.40
C VAL A 325 15.43 2.12 -3.59
N ASP A 326 14.27 2.71 -3.35
CA ASP A 326 13.43 3.30 -4.40
C ASP A 326 14.19 4.40 -5.16
N SER A 327 14.88 5.29 -4.44
CA SER A 327 15.62 6.42 -5.00
C SER A 327 16.75 5.96 -5.93
N TRP A 328 17.49 4.91 -5.51
CA TRP A 328 18.53 4.30 -6.34
C TRP A 328 17.93 3.63 -7.58
N CYS A 329 16.89 2.79 -7.39
CA CYS A 329 16.25 2.06 -8.50
C CYS A 329 15.65 2.99 -9.54
N VAL A 330 14.97 4.05 -9.11
CA VAL A 330 14.42 5.06 -10.02
C VAL A 330 15.53 5.73 -10.84
N SER A 331 16.61 6.14 -10.17
CA SER A 331 17.69 6.91 -10.80
C SER A 331 18.57 6.06 -11.72
N LYS A 332 18.82 4.81 -11.35
CA LYS A 332 19.82 3.94 -12.00
C LYS A 332 19.22 2.83 -12.86
N LEU A 333 17.97 2.41 -12.61
CA LEU A 333 17.31 1.36 -13.38
C LEU A 333 16.17 1.90 -14.25
N LEU A 334 15.31 2.77 -13.70
CA LEU A 334 14.21 3.36 -14.47
C LEU A 334 14.61 4.61 -15.26
N GLU A 335 15.84 5.09 -15.10
CA GLU A 335 16.40 6.24 -15.82
C GLU A 335 15.56 7.53 -15.66
N LYS A 336 14.94 7.70 -14.48
CA LYS A 336 14.12 8.88 -14.12
C LYS A 336 14.90 9.79 -13.18
N ARG A 337 14.62 11.09 -13.19
CA ARG A 337 15.24 11.99 -12.21
C ARG A 337 14.61 11.76 -10.85
N ARG A 338 15.45 11.69 -9.81
CA ARG A 338 14.99 11.42 -8.43
C ARG A 338 13.86 12.38 -7.99
N HIS A 339 13.98 13.67 -8.26
CA HIS A 339 12.97 14.69 -7.90
C HIS A 339 11.72 14.69 -8.79
N GLU A 340 11.63 13.86 -9.83
CA GLU A 340 10.36 13.62 -10.53
C GLU A 340 9.44 12.67 -9.75
N ILE A 341 9.98 11.99 -8.73
CA ILE A 341 9.24 11.05 -7.90
C ILE A 341 8.78 11.74 -6.61
N LEU A 342 7.65 12.44 -6.70
CA LEU A 342 7.16 13.32 -5.64
C LEU A 342 6.87 12.60 -4.31
N TYR A 343 6.55 11.30 -4.33
CA TYR A 343 6.31 10.56 -3.09
C TYR A 343 7.60 10.35 -2.28
N LEU A 344 8.75 10.25 -2.95
CA LEU A 344 10.03 10.13 -2.28
C LEU A 344 10.46 11.49 -1.70
N ASP A 345 10.25 12.60 -2.42
CA ASP A 345 10.46 13.95 -1.88
C ASP A 345 9.61 14.20 -0.63
N LYS A 346 8.32 13.83 -0.67
CA LYS A 346 7.45 13.89 0.51
C LYS A 346 7.99 13.07 1.67
N ALA A 347 8.37 11.81 1.45
CA ALA A 347 8.88 10.94 2.51
C ALA A 347 10.15 11.51 3.17
N ILE A 348 11.07 12.06 2.38
CA ILE A 348 12.32 12.68 2.88
C ILE A 348 12.03 13.99 3.61
N ASN A 349 11.23 14.89 3.04
CA ASN A 349 10.91 16.19 3.64
C ASN A 349 10.14 16.04 4.96
N ARG A 350 9.40 14.93 5.12
CA ARG A 350 8.71 14.56 6.36
C ARG A 350 9.62 13.89 7.39
N GLY A 351 10.91 13.73 7.09
CA GLY A 351 11.90 13.09 7.98
C GLY A 351 11.64 11.60 8.21
N LEU A 352 10.92 10.93 7.31
CA LEU A 352 10.54 9.52 7.50
C LEU A 352 11.62 8.54 7.08
N ALA A 353 12.54 8.96 6.22
CA ALA A 353 13.59 8.15 5.63
C ALA A 353 14.68 9.03 5.01
N GLN A 354 15.78 8.41 4.57
CA GLN A 354 16.89 9.12 3.94
C GLN A 354 17.02 8.79 2.45
N ASP A 355 17.56 9.72 1.67
CA ASP A 355 17.95 9.42 0.29
C ASP A 355 19.16 8.47 0.27
N TRP A 356 19.33 7.76 -0.85
CA TRP A 356 20.51 6.95 -1.04
C TRP A 356 21.76 7.83 -1.20
N ARG A 357 22.89 7.34 -0.72
CA ARG A 357 24.19 8.02 -0.90
C ARG A 357 25.27 7.02 -1.29
N PRO A 358 26.24 7.40 -2.14
CA PRO A 358 27.31 6.50 -2.56
C PRO A 358 28.07 5.84 -1.39
N GLN A 359 28.32 6.57 -0.30
CA GLN A 359 29.03 6.04 0.87
C GLN A 359 28.28 4.92 1.62
N TRP A 360 26.98 4.76 1.39
CA TRP A 360 26.16 3.71 2.01
C TRP A 360 25.78 2.61 1.02
N THR A 361 26.25 2.73 -0.23
CA THR A 361 25.91 1.85 -1.33
C THR A 361 27.11 1.04 -1.77
N ARG A 362 26.92 -0.27 -1.88
CA ARG A 362 27.91 -1.19 -2.43
C ARG A 362 27.33 -1.85 -3.68
N GLU A 363 28.07 -1.81 -4.78
CA GLU A 363 27.70 -2.52 -6.01
C GLU A 363 28.70 -3.63 -6.27
N ILE A 364 28.20 -4.86 -6.45
CA ILE A 364 28.99 -6.05 -6.75
C ILE A 364 28.44 -6.76 -7.99
N ARG A 365 29.30 -7.53 -8.66
CA ARG A 365 28.95 -8.36 -9.80
C ARG A 365 29.34 -9.81 -9.50
N LEU A 366 28.38 -10.71 -9.62
CA LEU A 366 28.62 -12.15 -9.60
C LEU A 366 29.10 -12.60 -10.98
N ALA A 367 30.05 -13.54 -10.97
CA ALA A 367 30.54 -14.22 -12.16
C ALA A 367 29.47 -15.14 -12.77
#